data_AF-A0A3B9XZ76-F1
#
_entry.id   AF-A0A3B9XZ76-F1
#
_cell.length_a   1.000
_cell.length_b   1.000
_cell.length_c   1.000
_cell.angle_alpha   90.00
_cell.angle_beta   90.00
_cell.angle_gamma   90.00
#
_symmetry.space_group_name_H-M   'P 1'
#
loop_
_entity.id
_entity.type
_entity.pdbx_description
1 polymer ?
#
loop_
_entity_poly.entity_id
_entity_poly.type
_entity_poly.pdbx_seq_one_letter_code
_entity_poly.pdbx_strand_id
1 'polypeptide(L)'
;MRSRVQEVQSILPVGSVIRERYVVESLLGKGGFGVVYRVSDLRVKGNQYALKEVIEPQGKDRTRKDKNRFTFEGDVLKRLDHRALPRVYRAFEDDAHERAYM
;
A
#
# COMPACT_ATOMS: atom_id res chain seq x y z
N MET A 1 -1.53 31.04 18.81
CA MET A 1 -1.92 29.71 19.35
C MET A 1 -1.62 28.69 18.25
N ARG A 2 -0.73 27.73 18.51
CA ARG A 2 0.03 26.99 17.49
C ARG A 2 -0.87 26.04 16.69
N SER A 3 -0.97 26.27 15.38
CA SER A 3 -1.55 25.32 14.42
C SER A 3 -0.58 24.15 14.28
N ARG A 4 -0.90 23.03 14.95
CA ARG A 4 -0.15 21.79 14.83
C ARG A 4 -0.60 21.14 13.53
N VAL A 5 0.09 21.47 12.44
CA VAL A 5 -0.04 20.78 11.16
C VAL A 5 0.15 19.29 11.46
N GLN A 6 -0.96 18.55 11.43
CA GLN A 6 -0.97 17.08 11.51
C GLN A 6 -0.02 16.57 10.44
N GLU A 7 1.05 15.90 10.86
CA GLU A 7 2.01 15.25 9.98
C GLU A 7 1.25 14.33 9.03
N VAL A 8 1.15 14.78 7.77
CA VAL A 8 0.80 13.93 6.65
C VAL A 8 1.74 12.74 6.71
N GLN A 9 1.21 11.52 6.86
CA GLN A 9 1.98 10.29 6.65
C GLN A 9 2.77 10.46 5.35
N SER A 10 4.08 10.62 5.49
CA SER A 10 4.92 11.07 4.38
C SER A 10 4.98 9.99 3.31
N ILE A 11 4.88 10.42 2.05
CA ILE A 11 5.06 9.58 0.87
C ILE A 11 6.43 8.91 0.99
N LEU A 12 6.49 7.60 0.75
CA LEU A 12 7.76 6.88 0.81
C LEU A 12 8.74 7.42 -0.25
N PRO A 13 9.99 7.72 0.11
CA PRO A 13 10.98 8.20 -0.84
C PRO A 13 11.36 7.12 -1.86
N VAL A 14 11.84 7.56 -3.02
CA VAL A 14 12.46 6.67 -4.01
C VAL A 14 13.66 5.96 -3.36
N GLY A 15 13.75 4.66 -3.57
CA GLY A 15 14.74 3.79 -2.94
C GLY A 15 14.26 3.10 -1.66
N SER A 16 13.09 3.49 -1.10
CA SER A 16 12.50 2.76 0.03
C SER A 16 12.26 1.30 -0.32
N VAL A 17 12.64 0.41 0.61
CA VAL A 17 12.45 -1.04 0.45
C VAL A 17 11.30 -1.49 1.34
N ILE A 18 10.23 -2.01 0.72
CA ILE A 18 9.06 -2.54 1.41
C ILE A 18 9.18 -4.07 1.44
N ARG A 19 9.02 -4.66 2.64
CA ARG A 19 9.12 -6.11 2.86
C ARG A 19 10.42 -6.74 2.34
N GLU A 20 11.53 -6.00 2.39
CA GLU A 20 12.85 -6.47 1.92
C GLU A 20 12.82 -6.98 0.45
N ARG A 21 11.86 -6.48 -0.35
CA ARG A 21 11.57 -7.03 -1.68
C ARG A 21 11.21 -5.98 -2.70
N TYR A 22 10.34 -5.05 -2.36
CA TYR A 22 9.81 -4.09 -3.32
C TYR A 22 10.51 -2.76 -3.13
N VAL A 23 11.30 -2.34 -4.11
CA VAL A 23 11.98 -1.04 -4.08
C VAL A 23 11.10 0.00 -4.76
N VAL A 24 10.78 1.09 -4.06
CA VAL A 24 10.04 2.23 -4.62
C VAL A 24 10.89 2.93 -5.67
N GLU A 25 10.40 2.98 -6.90
CA GLU A 25 11.08 3.67 -8.00
C GLU A 25 10.48 5.04 -8.30
N SER A 26 9.17 5.19 -8.12
CA SER A 26 8.46 6.46 -8.35
C SER A 26 7.06 6.44 -7.75
N LEU A 27 6.53 7.63 -7.49
CA LEU A 27 5.11 7.83 -7.18
C LEU A 27 4.30 7.76 -8.48
N LEU A 28 3.30 6.89 -8.55
CA LEU A 28 2.36 6.80 -9.68
C LEU A 28 1.09 7.62 -9.44
N GLY A 29 0.65 7.74 -8.20
CA GLY A 29 -0.54 8.53 -7.87
C GLY A 29 -0.83 8.59 -6.39
N LYS A 30 -1.61 9.60 -5.99
CA LYS A 30 -2.10 9.79 -4.63
C LYS A 30 -3.55 10.25 -4.67
N GLY A 31 -4.39 9.71 -3.79
CA GLY A 31 -5.79 10.10 -3.66
C GLY A 31 -6.31 9.86 -2.24
N GLY A 32 -7.63 9.97 -2.06
CA GLY A 32 -8.26 9.82 -0.75
C GLY A 32 -8.12 8.43 -0.12
N PHE A 33 -7.83 7.40 -0.93
CA PHE A 33 -7.68 6.01 -0.48
C PHE A 33 -6.21 5.56 -0.35
N GLY A 34 -5.26 6.48 -0.43
CA GLY A 34 -3.83 6.20 -0.25
C GLY A 34 -2.95 6.56 -1.44
N VAL A 35 -1.84 5.85 -1.57
CA VAL A 35 -0.73 6.16 -2.48
C VAL A 35 -0.40 4.94 -3.33
N VAL A 36 -0.09 5.15 -4.60
CA VAL A 36 0.36 4.07 -5.50
C VAL A 36 1.77 4.37 -5.96
N TYR A 37 2.66 3.40 -5.77
CA TYR A 37 4.06 3.48 -6.16
C TYR A 37 4.35 2.53 -7.32
N ARG A 38 5.29 2.90 -8.20
CA ARG A 38 5.96 1.92 -9.05
C ARG A 38 7.05 1.27 -8.22
N VAL A 39 7.08 -0.05 -8.19
CA VAL A 39 8.09 -0.81 -7.45
C VAL A 39 8.76 -1.85 -8.33
N SER A 40 10.05 -2.08 -8.10
CA SER A 40 10.79 -3.21 -8.65
C SER A 40 10.86 -4.36 -7.65
N ASP A 41 10.74 -5.60 -8.13
CA ASP A 41 10.83 -6.81 -7.32
C ASP A 41 12.27 -7.33 -7.26
N LEU A 42 12.89 -7.24 -6.08
CA LEU A 42 14.26 -7.71 -5.87
C LEU A 42 14.42 -9.23 -6.01
N ARG A 43 13.33 -10.00 -5.92
CA ARG A 43 13.38 -11.46 -6.06
C ARG A 43 13.27 -11.93 -7.51
N VAL A 44 12.70 -11.12 -8.39
CA VAL A 44 12.49 -11.47 -9.80
C VAL A 44 12.93 -10.30 -10.67
N LYS A 45 14.13 -10.42 -11.22
CA LYS A 45 14.75 -9.36 -12.03
C LYS A 45 13.84 -9.00 -13.21
N GLY A 46 13.60 -7.70 -13.38
CA GLY A 46 12.77 -7.16 -14.45
C GLY A 46 11.27 -7.10 -14.14
N ASN A 47 10.81 -7.67 -13.03
CA ASN A 47 9.40 -7.52 -12.63
C ASN A 47 9.18 -6.18 -11.92
N GLN A 48 8.19 -5.45 -12.42
CA GLN A 48 7.69 -4.22 -11.83
C GLN A 48 6.22 -4.37 -11.49
N TYR A 49 5.80 -3.69 -10.42
CA TYR A 49 4.40 -3.65 -10.00
C TYR A 49 3.98 -2.23 -9.66
N ALA A 50 2.68 -1.98 -9.76
CA ALA A 50 2.06 -0.92 -8.99
C ALA A 50 1.80 -1.48 -7.58
N LEU A 51 2.31 -0.82 -6.55
CA LEU A 51 2.07 -1.17 -5.15
C LEU A 51 1.22 -0.07 -4.53
N LYS A 52 -0.02 -0.40 -4.18
CA LYS A 52 -0.94 0.53 -3.52
C LYS A 52 -0.77 0.40 -2.02
N GLU A 53 -0.32 1.48 -1.41
CA GLU A 53 -0.40 1.70 0.02
C GLU A 53 -1.78 2.27 0.38
N VAL A 54 -2.46 1.61 1.31
CA VAL A 54 -3.70 2.10 1.89
C VAL A 54 -3.36 2.94 3.11
N ILE A 55 -3.67 4.24 3.01
CA ILE A 55 -3.53 5.19 4.11
C ILE A 55 -4.90 5.27 4.79
N GLU A 56 -5.01 4.69 5.97
CA GLU A 56 -6.17 4.91 6.82
C GLU A 56 -5.98 6.23 7.58
N PRO A 57 -7.01 7.09 7.67
CA PRO A 57 -6.91 8.33 8.43
C PRO A 57 -6.58 8.01 9.90
N GLN A 58 -5.42 8.49 10.35
CA GLN A 58 -4.99 8.45 11.75
C GLN A 58 -6.04 9.14 12.64
N GLY A 59 -6.84 8.37 13.37
CA GLY A 59 -7.87 8.90 14.26
C GLY A 59 -8.65 7.81 14.95
N LYS A 60 -8.22 7.50 16.18
CA LYS A 60 -8.87 6.71 17.25
C LYS A 60 -9.76 5.54 16.78
N ASP A 61 -9.30 4.35 17.15
CA ASP A 61 -9.93 3.06 16.91
C ASP A 61 -9.74 2.59 15.47
N ARG A 62 -8.53 2.07 15.17
CA ARG A 62 -8.43 0.93 14.25
C ARG A 62 -9.29 -0.16 14.87
N THR A 63 -10.56 -0.19 14.54
CA THR A 63 -11.38 -1.30 14.98
C THR A 63 -10.81 -2.54 14.28
N ARG A 64 -10.82 -3.69 14.94
CA ARG A 64 -10.46 -4.97 14.29
C ARG A 64 -11.20 -5.16 12.95
N LYS A 65 -12.33 -4.46 12.74
CA LYS A 65 -13.11 -4.47 11.50
C LYS A 65 -12.38 -3.83 10.32
N ASP A 66 -11.57 -2.80 10.50
CA ASP A 66 -10.92 -2.07 9.39
C ASP A 66 -9.77 -2.89 8.79
N LYS A 67 -8.91 -3.47 9.65
CA LYS A 67 -7.92 -4.48 9.26
C LYS A 67 -8.56 -5.68 8.54
N ASN A 68 -9.67 -6.18 9.08
CA ASN A 68 -10.43 -7.28 8.46
C ASN A 68 -11.01 -6.89 7.09
N ARG A 69 -11.31 -5.61 6.85
CA ARG A 69 -11.83 -5.13 5.58
C ARG A 69 -10.74 -5.10 4.50
N PHE A 70 -9.54 -4.61 4.83
CA PHE A 70 -8.42 -4.61 3.89
C PHE A 70 -8.03 -6.03 3.47
N THR A 71 -7.85 -6.91 4.46
CA THR A 71 -7.52 -8.33 4.21
C THR A 71 -8.58 -9.02 3.37
N PHE A 72 -9.86 -8.80 3.68
CA PHE A 72 -10.97 -9.32 2.87
C PHE A 72 -10.97 -8.78 1.44
N GLU A 73 -10.80 -7.48 1.25
CA GLU A 73 -10.74 -6.86 -0.09
C GLU A 73 -9.59 -7.43 -0.92
N GLY A 74 -8.40 -7.51 -0.32
CA GLY A 74 -7.22 -8.11 -0.96
C GLY A 74 -7.45 -9.57 -1.36
N ASP A 75 -8.07 -10.37 -0.49
CA ASP A 75 -8.33 -11.78 -0.77
C ASP A 75 -9.40 -12.00 -1.85
N VAL A 76 -10.43 -11.15 -1.91
CA VAL A 76 -11.41 -11.18 -3.00
C VAL A 76 -10.74 -10.82 -4.32
N LEU A 77 -9.97 -9.73 -4.36
CA LEU A 77 -9.34 -9.26 -5.59
C LEU A 77 -8.27 -10.22 -6.12
N LYS A 78 -7.51 -10.90 -5.24
CA LYS A 78 -6.55 -11.94 -5.63
C LYS A 78 -7.20 -13.15 -6.29
N ARG A 79 -8.51 -13.36 -6.15
CA ARG A 79 -9.24 -14.45 -6.82
C ARG A 79 -9.69 -14.07 -8.23
N LEU A 80 -9.68 -12.79 -8.58
CA LEU A 80 -10.07 -12.32 -9.92
C LEU A 80 -8.93 -12.57 -10.91
N ASP A 81 -9.19 -13.44 -11.88
CA ASP A 81 -8.28 -13.73 -12.99
C ASP A 81 -9.06 -13.61 -14.30
N HIS A 82 -9.01 -12.42 -14.89
CA HIS A 82 -9.76 -12.12 -16.10
C HIS A 82 -9.03 -11.06 -16.92
N ARG A 83 -8.95 -11.25 -18.24
CA ARG A 83 -8.21 -10.37 -19.16
C ARG A 83 -8.60 -8.88 -19.07
N ALA A 84 -9.86 -8.60 -18.74
CA ALA A 84 -10.37 -7.22 -18.63
C ALA A 84 -10.16 -6.58 -17.24
N LEU A 85 -9.53 -7.28 -16.29
CA LEU A 85 -9.30 -6.78 -14.93
C LEU A 85 -7.81 -6.81 -14.58
N PRO A 86 -7.30 -5.79 -13.86
CA PRO A 86 -5.96 -5.85 -13.29
C PRO A 86 -5.83 -7.04 -12.31
N ARG A 87 -4.72 -7.77 -12.41
CA ARG A 87 -4.41 -8.87 -11.50
C ARG A 87 -3.80 -8.33 -10.21
N VAL A 88 -4.42 -8.66 -9.07
CA VAL A 88 -3.81 -8.43 -7.75
C VAL A 88 -2.98 -9.66 -7.38
N TYR A 89 -1.67 -9.47 -7.24
CA TYR A 89 -0.76 -10.58 -6.96
C TYR A 89 -0.65 -10.89 -5.47
N ARG A 90 -0.61 -9.85 -4.62
CA ARG A 90 -0.45 -9.98 -3.18
C ARG A 90 -1.20 -8.86 -2.46
N ALA A 91 -1.51 -9.11 -1.19
CA ALA A 91 -1.92 -8.10 -0.23
C ALA A 91 -1.23 -8.48 1.09
N PHE A 92 -0.69 -7.51 1.82
CA PHE A 92 0.03 -7.73 3.07
C PHE A 92 0.02 -6.48 3.97
N GLU A 93 0.10 -6.70 5.27
CA GLU A 93 0.23 -5.66 6.29
C GLU A 93 1.70 -5.47 6.70
N ASP A 94 2.01 -4.26 7.15
CA ASP A 94 3.23 -3.87 7.84
C ASP A 94 2.82 -3.26 9.19
N ASP A 95 2.72 -4.13 10.20
CA ASP A 95 2.27 -3.76 11.55
C ASP A 95 3.20 -2.75 12.22
N ALA A 96 4.49 -2.77 11.91
CA ALA A 96 5.47 -1.88 12.54
C ALA A 96 5.23 -0.41 12.16
N HIS A 97 4.78 -0.18 10.92
CA HIS A 97 4.49 1.16 10.40
C HIS A 97 3.00 1.47 10.28
N GLU A 98 2.15 0.54 10.73
CA GLU A 98 0.68 0.60 10.60
C GLU A 98 0.22 0.85 9.16
N ARG A 99 0.86 0.17 8.19
CA ARG A 99 0.57 0.30 6.75
C ARG A 99 0.05 -1.00 6.17
N ALA A 100 -0.74 -0.88 5.12
CA ALA A 100 -1.25 -2.02 4.37
C ALA A 100 -1.00 -1.82 2.87
N TYR A 101 -0.62 -2.89 2.19
CA TYR A 101 -0.18 -2.84 0.79
C TYR A 101 -0.82 -3.93 -0.05
N MET A 102 -1.15 -3.60 -1.30
CA MET A 102 -1.60 -4.56 -2.32
C MET A 102 -1.03 -4.27 -3.70
#